data_AF-U5CTV7-F1
#
_entry.id   AF-U5CTV7-F1
#
_cell.length_a   1.000
_cell.length_b   1.000
_cell.length_c   1.000
_cell.angle_alpha   90.00
_cell.angle_beta   90.00
_cell.angle_gamma   90.00
#
_symmetry.space_group_name_H-M   'P 1'
#
loop_
_entity.id
_entity.type
_entity.pdbx_description
1 polymer ?
#
loop_
_entity_poly.entity_id
_entity_poly.type
_entity_poly.pdbx_seq_one_letter_code
_entity_poly.pdbx_strand_id
1 'polypeptide(L)'
;GFYYDLEAFGNELKDIRKSLRLTQKDVADQTLVSTDTLRRIENGKVMPKQETLDLMSVIFKRDLNELLLKYRLKDYSSFYKIKTSIEDKLEGGEFEDLKKDVEELKKIIDEGKMSLYYIRLLKQLLLLVESVIEKTVNNDYEKALEKLIEAMKVTIPDFSLSNYTLFVYSSMEVRILMNMAIILREKESYEKCIEMLLFCLEALEPDNVEERIRVYYNLSYAYHLASIYDKALYYAEEGIKTCAENKTLNGLALLYFRKGIAEFKLNRENYIDSLLKAVNLSEICGHEKLKKMVIESCKKIYNIDLENFQKL
;
A
#
# COMPACT_ATOMS: atom_id res chain seq x y z
N GLY A 1 -25.35 2.13 -0.33
CA GLY A 1 -25.92 1.97 1.02
C GLY A 1 -24.83 1.58 2.01
N PHE A 2 -25.12 1.64 3.31
CA PHE A 2 -24.25 1.11 4.35
C PHE A 2 -24.33 -0.43 4.33
N TYR A 3 -23.45 -1.06 3.55
CA TYR A 3 -23.35 -2.52 3.55
C TYR A 3 -22.45 -2.98 4.70
N TYR A 4 -22.94 -3.97 5.44
CA TYR A 4 -22.18 -4.78 6.38
C TYR A 4 -22.63 -6.24 6.26
N ASP A 5 -21.70 -7.18 6.30
CA ASP A 5 -21.99 -8.61 6.45
C ASP A 5 -22.27 -8.92 7.92
N LEU A 6 -23.47 -8.54 8.38
CA LEU A 6 -23.90 -8.68 9.78
C LEU A 6 -24.06 -10.13 10.20
N GLU A 7 -24.32 -11.04 9.27
CA GLU A 7 -24.41 -12.46 9.56
C GLU A 7 -23.02 -13.02 9.90
N ALA A 8 -22.01 -12.73 9.08
CA ALA A 8 -20.65 -13.14 9.36
C ALA A 8 -20.08 -12.47 10.62
N PHE A 9 -20.39 -11.19 10.85
CA PHE A 9 -20.02 -10.47 12.07
C PHE A 9 -20.66 -11.08 13.32
N GLY A 10 -21.97 -11.38 13.26
CA GLY A 10 -22.70 -12.00 14.37
C GLY A 10 -22.15 -13.39 14.72
N ASN A 11 -21.78 -14.18 13.72
CA ASN A 11 -21.14 -15.48 13.93
C ASN A 11 -19.76 -15.35 14.61
N GLU A 12 -18.91 -14.42 14.17
CA GLU A 12 -17.61 -14.18 14.83
C GLU A 12 -17.79 -13.72 16.29
N LEU A 13 -18.75 -12.82 16.57
CA LEU A 13 -19.07 -12.44 17.95
C LEU A 13 -19.46 -13.64 18.81
N LYS A 14 -20.33 -14.51 18.27
CA LYS A 14 -20.76 -15.72 18.96
C LYS A 14 -19.58 -16.66 19.23
N ASP A 15 -18.65 -16.78 18.30
CA ASP A 15 -17.46 -17.61 18.43
C ASP A 15 -16.48 -17.05 19.46
N ILE A 16 -16.24 -15.72 19.46
CA ILE A 16 -15.46 -15.03 20.50
C ILE A 16 -16.09 -15.30 21.87
N ARG A 17 -17.40 -15.05 22.03
CA ARG A 17 -18.09 -15.25 23.31
C ARG A 17 -17.95 -16.68 23.81
N LYS A 18 -18.15 -17.67 22.93
CA LYS A 18 -18.00 -19.09 23.27
C LYS A 18 -16.55 -19.46 23.61
N SER A 19 -15.55 -18.90 22.93
CA SER A 19 -14.13 -19.12 23.26
C SER A 19 -13.77 -18.63 24.66
N LEU A 20 -14.45 -17.58 25.12
CA LEU A 20 -14.36 -17.05 26.48
C LEU A 20 -15.23 -17.81 27.50
N ARG A 21 -15.93 -18.86 27.06
CA ARG A 21 -16.86 -19.69 27.86
C ARG A 21 -18.00 -18.88 28.49
N LEU A 22 -18.44 -17.82 27.82
CA LEU A 22 -19.54 -16.96 28.28
C LEU A 22 -20.87 -17.37 27.63
N THR A 23 -21.95 -17.33 28.40
CA THR A 23 -23.32 -17.34 27.87
C THR A 23 -23.75 -15.92 27.48
N GLN A 24 -24.85 -15.79 26.72
CA GLN A 24 -25.43 -14.48 26.43
C GLN A 24 -25.89 -13.78 27.73
N LYS A 25 -26.33 -14.56 28.72
CA LYS A 25 -26.71 -14.05 30.04
C LYS A 25 -25.50 -13.50 30.79
N ASP A 26 -24.37 -14.21 30.78
CA ASP A 26 -23.15 -13.72 31.46
C ASP A 26 -22.68 -12.38 30.88
N VAL A 27 -22.79 -12.19 29.56
CA VAL A 27 -22.48 -10.90 28.92
C VAL A 27 -23.49 -9.84 29.35
N ALA A 28 -24.79 -10.16 29.36
CA ALA A 28 -25.81 -9.20 29.76
C ALA A 28 -25.75 -8.83 31.26
N ASP A 29 -25.34 -9.75 32.13
CA ASP A 29 -25.18 -9.50 33.56
C ASP A 29 -23.94 -8.63 33.84
N GLN A 30 -22.95 -8.65 32.95
CA GLN A 30 -21.70 -7.87 33.06
C GLN A 30 -21.69 -6.57 32.24
N THR A 31 -22.72 -6.34 31.43
CA THR A 31 -22.84 -5.15 30.56
C THR A 31 -24.21 -4.52 30.72
N LEU A 32 -24.42 -3.35 30.12
CA LEU A 32 -25.76 -2.75 30.03
C LEU A 32 -26.52 -3.21 28.76
N VAL A 33 -26.08 -4.31 28.14
CA VAL A 33 -26.65 -4.83 26.89
C VAL A 33 -27.58 -5.99 27.21
N SER A 34 -28.86 -5.88 26.83
CA SER A 34 -29.83 -6.96 27.10
C SER A 34 -29.49 -8.25 26.34
N THR A 35 -29.89 -9.40 26.91
CA THR A 35 -29.72 -10.72 26.26
C THR A 35 -30.39 -10.78 24.89
N ASP A 36 -31.56 -10.15 24.71
CA ASP A 36 -32.25 -10.08 23.42
C ASP A 36 -31.46 -9.26 22.40
N THR A 37 -30.94 -8.10 22.82
CA THR A 37 -30.10 -7.26 21.97
C THR A 37 -28.87 -8.03 21.48
N LEU A 38 -28.14 -8.67 22.39
CA LEU A 38 -26.98 -9.50 22.05
C LEU A 38 -27.36 -10.64 21.11
N ARG A 39 -28.45 -11.35 21.39
CA ARG A 39 -28.95 -12.43 20.53
C ARG A 39 -29.25 -11.94 19.12
N ARG A 40 -29.86 -10.76 18.97
CA ARG A 40 -30.18 -10.19 17.65
C ARG A 40 -28.92 -9.79 16.89
N ILE A 41 -27.91 -9.26 17.59
CA ILE A 41 -26.59 -8.93 17.01
C ILE A 41 -25.90 -10.21 16.53
N GLU A 42 -25.80 -11.23 17.38
CA GLU A 42 -25.15 -12.51 17.03
C GLU A 42 -25.81 -13.25 15.87
N ASN A 43 -27.10 -12.99 15.61
CA ASN A 43 -27.82 -13.56 14.48
C ASN A 43 -27.87 -12.62 13.26
N GLY A 44 -27.09 -11.53 13.26
CA GLY A 44 -27.02 -10.55 12.17
C GLY A 44 -28.32 -9.79 11.90
N LYS A 45 -29.24 -9.74 12.87
CA LYS A 45 -30.59 -9.14 12.70
C LYS A 45 -30.64 -7.65 12.99
N VAL A 46 -29.60 -7.09 13.61
CA VAL A 46 -29.53 -5.67 13.94
C VAL A 46 -28.09 -5.18 13.81
N MET A 47 -27.94 -3.99 13.22
CA MET A 47 -26.67 -3.26 13.24
C MET A 47 -26.41 -2.78 14.67
N PRO A 48 -25.32 -3.19 15.33
CA PRO A 48 -25.01 -2.71 16.67
C PRO A 48 -24.64 -1.22 16.62
N LYS A 49 -25.01 -0.48 17.68
CA LYS A 49 -24.52 0.90 17.87
C LYS A 49 -23.07 0.87 18.37
N GLN A 50 -22.31 1.92 18.08
CA GLN A 50 -20.95 2.08 18.57
C GLN A 50 -20.87 1.91 20.09
N GLU A 51 -21.77 2.56 20.85
CA GLU A 51 -21.77 2.45 22.32
C GLU A 51 -22.03 1.01 22.80
N THR A 52 -22.84 0.25 22.08
CA THR A 52 -23.11 -1.16 22.40
C THR A 52 -21.86 -2.01 22.19
N LEU A 53 -21.11 -1.75 21.11
CA LEU A 53 -19.84 -2.41 20.85
C LEU A 53 -18.78 -2.05 21.89
N ASP A 54 -18.70 -0.80 22.32
CA ASP A 54 -17.76 -0.36 23.36
C ASP A 54 -18.02 -1.07 24.70
N LEU A 55 -19.29 -1.13 25.13
CA LEU A 55 -19.67 -1.84 26.36
C LEU A 55 -19.30 -3.33 26.32
N MET A 56 -19.49 -3.97 25.16
CA MET A 56 -19.17 -5.39 24.99
C MET A 56 -17.66 -5.64 24.81
N SER A 57 -16.90 -4.68 24.28
CA SER A 57 -15.47 -4.84 23.94
C SER A 57 -14.61 -5.24 25.13
N VAL A 58 -14.91 -4.68 26.31
CA VAL A 58 -14.22 -5.01 27.57
C VAL A 58 -14.41 -6.50 27.92
N ILE A 59 -15.64 -7.00 27.82
CA ILE A 59 -15.97 -8.40 28.15
C ILE A 59 -15.41 -9.35 27.09
N PHE A 60 -15.45 -8.95 25.82
CA PHE A 60 -14.97 -9.74 24.69
C PHE A 60 -13.45 -9.69 24.52
N LYS A 61 -12.76 -8.85 25.30
CA LYS A 61 -11.30 -8.65 25.28
C LYS A 61 -10.79 -8.27 23.88
N ARG A 62 -11.61 -7.57 23.10
CA ARG A 62 -11.34 -7.15 21.72
C ARG A 62 -12.09 -5.85 21.44
N ASP A 63 -11.49 -4.95 20.67
CA ASP A 63 -12.19 -3.81 20.11
C ASP A 63 -13.20 -4.29 19.04
N LEU A 64 -14.48 -4.28 19.41
CA LEU A 64 -15.54 -4.75 18.52
C LEU A 64 -15.92 -3.72 17.46
N ASN A 65 -15.63 -2.44 17.68
CA ASN A 65 -15.80 -1.40 16.66
C ASN A 65 -14.79 -1.63 15.53
N GLU A 66 -13.52 -1.85 15.86
CA GLU A 66 -12.49 -2.21 14.89
C GLU A 66 -12.82 -3.52 14.16
N LEU A 67 -13.29 -4.54 14.90
CA LEU A 67 -13.69 -5.82 14.31
C LEU A 67 -14.80 -5.65 13.26
N LEU A 68 -15.85 -4.88 13.59
CA LEU A 68 -16.97 -4.63 12.69
C LEU A 68 -16.53 -4.01 11.36
N LEU A 69 -15.47 -3.20 11.36
CA LEU A 69 -14.95 -2.57 10.14
C LEU A 69 -14.52 -3.58 9.09
N LYS A 70 -14.09 -4.79 9.50
CA LYS A 70 -13.73 -5.90 8.60
C LYS A 70 -14.94 -6.46 7.86
N TYR A 71 -16.16 -6.21 8.33
CA TYR A 71 -17.38 -6.73 7.70
C TYR A 71 -18.04 -5.72 6.74
N ARG A 72 -17.36 -4.61 6.41
CA ARG A 72 -17.78 -3.65 5.36
C ARG A 72 -17.61 -4.17 3.94
N LEU A 73 -17.03 -5.37 3.81
CA LEU A 73 -16.77 -6.12 2.61
C LEU A 73 -17.04 -7.59 2.92
N LYS A 74 -17.82 -8.26 2.05
CA LYS A 74 -17.99 -9.70 2.15
C LYS A 74 -16.66 -10.41 1.93
N ASP A 75 -16.36 -11.37 2.80
CA ASP A 75 -15.12 -12.14 2.78
C ASP A 75 -13.86 -11.23 2.73
N TYR A 76 -13.76 -10.36 3.74
CA TYR A 76 -12.60 -9.51 3.94
C TYR A 76 -11.28 -10.29 3.99
N SER A 77 -11.31 -11.55 4.41
CA SER A 77 -10.13 -12.41 4.45
C SER A 77 -9.54 -12.65 3.06
N SER A 78 -10.38 -12.93 2.06
CA SER A 78 -9.96 -13.12 0.67
C SER A 78 -9.45 -11.82 0.08
N PHE A 79 -10.15 -10.71 0.30
CA PHE A 79 -9.66 -9.40 -0.12
C PHE A 79 -8.30 -9.06 0.50
N TYR A 80 -8.13 -9.25 1.80
CA TYR A 80 -6.89 -8.93 2.49
C TYR A 80 -5.71 -9.74 1.93
N LYS A 81 -5.92 -11.03 1.61
CA LYS A 81 -4.92 -11.86 0.95
C LYS A 81 -4.55 -11.32 -0.44
N ILE A 82 -5.54 -10.97 -1.25
CA ILE A 82 -5.32 -10.39 -2.59
C ILE A 82 -4.58 -9.06 -2.49
N LYS A 83 -5.00 -8.17 -1.59
CA LYS A 83 -4.32 -6.89 -1.34
C LYS A 83 -2.85 -7.12 -0.96
N THR A 84 -2.59 -8.05 -0.04
CA THR A 84 -1.22 -8.36 0.40
C THR A 84 -0.38 -8.94 -0.74
N SER A 85 -0.95 -9.85 -1.53
CA SER A 85 -0.32 -10.40 -2.74
C SER A 85 0.05 -9.31 -3.75
N ILE A 86 -0.87 -8.36 -3.99
CA ILE A 86 -0.62 -7.21 -4.88
C ILE A 86 0.54 -6.36 -4.35
N GLU A 87 0.52 -5.99 -3.07
CA GLU A 87 1.58 -5.13 -2.50
C GLU A 87 2.96 -5.80 -2.56
N ASP A 88 3.03 -7.08 -2.21
CA ASP A 88 4.27 -7.86 -2.23
C ASP A 88 4.86 -7.95 -3.65
N LYS A 89 4.03 -8.24 -4.65
CA LYS A 89 4.46 -8.29 -6.06
C LYS A 89 4.88 -6.94 -6.60
N LEU A 90 4.19 -5.86 -6.21
CA LEU A 90 4.57 -4.51 -6.61
C LEU A 90 5.93 -4.10 -6.03
N GLU A 91 6.23 -4.53 -4.80
CA GLU A 91 7.50 -4.26 -4.13
C GLU A 91 8.64 -5.13 -4.68
N GLY A 92 8.40 -6.44 -4.83
CA GLY A 92 9.39 -7.40 -5.34
C GLY A 92 9.62 -7.31 -6.86
N GLY A 93 8.78 -6.57 -7.59
CA GLY A 93 8.88 -6.37 -9.03
C GLY A 93 8.29 -7.51 -9.89
N GLU A 94 7.42 -8.34 -9.30
CA GLU A 94 6.76 -9.50 -9.92
C GLU A 94 5.50 -9.09 -10.71
N PHE A 95 5.67 -8.13 -11.62
CA PHE A 95 4.54 -7.48 -12.30
C PHE A 95 3.75 -8.40 -13.23
N GLU A 96 4.38 -9.43 -13.80
CA GLU A 96 3.74 -10.38 -14.71
C GLU A 96 2.68 -11.22 -13.98
N ASP A 97 2.86 -11.46 -12.68
CA ASP A 97 1.99 -12.28 -11.84
C ASP A 97 0.82 -11.50 -11.23
N LEU A 98 0.74 -10.18 -11.45
CA LEU A 98 -0.36 -9.33 -11.00
C LEU A 98 -1.67 -9.60 -11.74
N LYS A 99 -1.62 -10.16 -12.96
CA LYS A 99 -2.81 -10.43 -13.79
C LYS A 99 -3.82 -11.32 -13.04
N LYS A 100 -3.33 -12.30 -12.28
CA LYS A 100 -4.20 -13.20 -11.50
C LYS A 100 -4.92 -12.44 -10.38
N ASP A 101 -4.21 -11.61 -9.62
CA ASP A 101 -4.81 -10.84 -8.53
C ASP A 101 -5.83 -9.81 -9.04
N VAL A 102 -5.55 -9.21 -10.20
CA VAL A 102 -6.48 -8.29 -10.88
C VAL A 102 -7.81 -8.99 -11.20
N GLU A 103 -7.77 -10.20 -11.75
CA GLU A 103 -8.99 -10.94 -12.08
C GLU A 103 -9.75 -11.40 -10.82
N GLU A 104 -9.05 -11.73 -9.73
CA GLU A 104 -9.69 -12.03 -8.45
C GLU A 104 -10.30 -10.77 -7.81
N LEU A 105 -9.61 -9.63 -7.87
CA LEU A 105 -10.11 -8.35 -7.38
C LEU A 105 -11.34 -7.88 -8.16
N LYS A 106 -11.36 -8.05 -9.49
CA LYS A 106 -12.54 -7.77 -10.34
C LYS A 106 -13.75 -8.58 -9.88
N LYS A 107 -13.60 -9.88 -9.64
CA LYS A 107 -14.71 -10.73 -9.14
C LYS A 107 -15.28 -10.20 -7.82
N ILE A 108 -14.42 -9.78 -6.89
CA ILE A 108 -14.86 -9.18 -5.61
C ILE A 108 -15.65 -7.89 -5.85
N ILE A 109 -15.16 -7.03 -6.76
CA ILE A 109 -15.83 -5.77 -7.11
C ILE A 109 -17.19 -6.04 -7.78
N ASP A 110 -17.25 -6.99 -8.71
CA ASP A 110 -18.44 -7.34 -9.48
C ASP A 110 -19.53 -7.99 -8.62
N GLU A 111 -19.15 -8.74 -7.58
CA GLU A 111 -20.10 -9.24 -6.59
C GLU A 111 -20.85 -8.10 -5.89
N GLY A 112 -20.23 -6.92 -5.75
CA GLY A 112 -20.86 -5.71 -5.22
C GLY A 112 -21.27 -5.78 -3.74
N LYS A 113 -20.85 -6.83 -3.02
CA LYS A 113 -21.20 -7.07 -1.60
C LYS A 113 -20.27 -6.32 -0.66
N MET A 114 -20.28 -5.00 -0.77
CA MET A 114 -19.46 -4.11 0.05
C MET A 114 -20.05 -2.70 0.11
N SER A 115 -19.55 -1.89 1.05
CA SER A 115 -19.98 -0.50 1.18
C SER A 115 -19.54 0.36 -0.02
N LEU A 116 -20.26 1.46 -0.29
CA LEU A 116 -19.91 2.39 -1.39
C LEU A 116 -18.48 2.91 -1.29
N TYR A 117 -17.99 3.13 -0.06
CA TYR A 117 -16.62 3.53 0.19
C TYR A 117 -15.62 2.47 -0.31
N TYR A 118 -15.82 1.20 0.07
CA TYR A 118 -14.97 0.11 -0.38
C TYR A 118 -15.03 -0.10 -1.89
N ILE A 119 -16.21 0.01 -2.52
CA ILE A 119 -16.32 -0.11 -3.99
C ILE A 119 -15.40 0.89 -4.68
N ARG A 120 -15.39 2.15 -4.23
CA ARG A 120 -14.55 3.20 -4.82
C ARG A 120 -13.07 2.93 -4.59
N LEU A 121 -12.69 2.58 -3.36
CA LEU A 121 -11.30 2.28 -3.00
C LEU A 121 -10.75 1.08 -3.78
N LEU A 122 -11.54 0.01 -3.93
CA LEU A 122 -11.11 -1.17 -4.69
C LEU A 122 -11.03 -0.90 -6.18
N LYS A 123 -11.92 -0.07 -6.74
CA LYS A 123 -11.82 0.37 -8.14
C LYS A 123 -10.56 1.19 -8.40
N GLN A 124 -10.20 2.09 -7.48
CA GLN A 124 -8.95 2.84 -7.55
C GLN A 124 -7.73 1.93 -7.51
N LEU A 125 -7.70 0.97 -6.57
CA LEU A 125 -6.63 -0.02 -6.48
C LEU A 125 -6.53 -0.86 -7.77
N LEU A 126 -7.68 -1.34 -8.28
CA LEU A 126 -7.73 -2.12 -9.51
C LEU A 126 -7.10 -1.37 -10.69
N LEU A 127 -7.55 -0.12 -10.92
CA LEU A 127 -7.06 0.70 -12.03
C LEU A 127 -5.58 1.08 -11.86
N LEU A 128 -5.13 1.32 -10.62
CA LEU A 128 -3.71 1.50 -10.31
C LEU A 128 -2.88 0.27 -10.69
N VAL A 129 -3.30 -0.93 -10.30
CA VAL A 129 -2.57 -2.17 -10.61
C VAL A 129 -2.59 -2.45 -12.11
N GLU A 130 -3.74 -2.26 -12.78
CA GLU A 130 -3.83 -2.35 -14.24
C GLU A 130 -2.85 -1.38 -14.92
N SER A 131 -2.73 -0.13 -14.43
CA SER A 131 -1.75 0.83 -14.98
C SER A 131 -0.30 0.36 -14.86
N VAL A 132 0.05 -0.33 -13.77
CA VAL A 132 1.40 -0.88 -13.57
C VAL A 132 1.68 -2.00 -14.57
N ILE A 133 0.69 -2.86 -14.83
CA ILE A 133 0.79 -3.92 -15.84
C ILE A 133 0.96 -3.31 -17.23
N GLU A 134 0.12 -2.35 -17.62
CA GLU A 134 0.22 -1.70 -18.92
C GLU A 134 1.59 -1.03 -19.12
N LYS A 135 2.04 -0.26 -18.12
CA LYS A 135 3.35 0.40 -18.16
C LYS A 135 4.51 -0.60 -18.24
N THR A 136 4.52 -1.63 -17.39
CA THR A 136 5.75 -2.41 -17.14
C THR A 136 5.80 -3.71 -17.93
N VAL A 137 4.65 -4.34 -18.17
CA VAL A 137 4.56 -5.60 -18.92
C VAL A 137 4.31 -5.32 -20.40
N ASN A 138 3.39 -4.39 -20.70
CA ASN A 138 3.00 -4.10 -22.08
C ASN A 138 3.78 -2.91 -22.69
N ASN A 139 4.55 -2.17 -21.89
CA ASN A 139 5.25 -0.94 -22.29
C ASN A 139 4.31 0.13 -22.89
N ASP A 140 3.04 0.14 -22.45
CA ASP A 140 2.00 1.05 -22.92
C ASP A 140 1.76 2.18 -21.90
N TYR A 141 2.52 3.26 -22.07
CA TYR A 141 2.49 4.43 -21.20
C TYR A 141 1.23 5.29 -21.39
N GLU A 142 0.60 5.26 -22.57
CA GLU A 142 -0.65 5.98 -22.82
C GLU A 142 -1.80 5.33 -22.07
N LYS A 143 -1.97 4.03 -22.26
CA LYS A 143 -3.02 3.27 -21.60
C LYS A 143 -2.83 3.22 -20.08
N ALA A 144 -1.59 3.14 -19.61
CA ALA A 144 -1.29 3.27 -18.18
C ALA A 144 -1.75 4.63 -17.61
N LEU A 145 -1.49 5.73 -18.33
CA LEU A 145 -1.93 7.07 -17.90
C LEU A 145 -3.46 7.20 -17.92
N GLU A 146 -4.13 6.67 -18.96
CA GLU A 146 -5.59 6.64 -19.06
C GLU A 146 -6.21 5.93 -17.85
N LYS A 147 -5.67 4.77 -17.47
CA LYS A 147 -6.11 4.01 -16.30
C LYS A 147 -5.94 4.78 -14.99
N LEU A 148 -4.84 5.50 -14.83
CA LEU A 148 -4.63 6.34 -13.64
C LEU A 148 -5.60 7.52 -13.59
N ILE A 149 -5.89 8.16 -14.73
CA ILE A 149 -6.87 9.25 -14.81
C ILE A 149 -8.27 8.72 -14.48
N GLU A 150 -8.63 7.55 -15.01
CA GLU A 150 -9.86 6.85 -14.67
C GLU A 150 -9.93 6.58 -13.16
N ALA A 151 -8.83 6.10 -12.56
CA ALA A 151 -8.75 5.84 -11.13
C ALA A 151 -9.02 7.09 -10.29
N MET A 152 -8.41 8.22 -10.65
CA MET A 152 -8.62 9.48 -9.96
C MET A 152 -10.08 9.95 -10.06
N LYS A 153 -10.70 9.78 -11.24
CA LYS A 153 -12.09 10.18 -11.50
C LYS A 153 -13.15 9.37 -10.75
N VAL A 154 -12.79 8.23 -10.14
CA VAL A 154 -13.70 7.46 -9.27
C VAL A 154 -14.20 8.29 -8.07
N THR A 155 -13.36 9.19 -7.57
CA THR A 155 -13.64 10.05 -6.41
C THR A 155 -13.58 11.54 -6.74
N ILE A 156 -12.86 11.93 -7.79
CA ILE A 156 -12.72 13.33 -8.24
C ILE A 156 -13.11 13.45 -9.72
N PRO A 157 -14.42 13.52 -10.05
CA PRO A 157 -14.90 13.46 -11.44
C PRO A 157 -14.29 14.51 -12.39
N ASP A 158 -14.01 15.71 -11.87
CA ASP A 158 -13.47 16.85 -12.62
C ASP A 158 -11.93 16.84 -12.70
N PHE A 159 -11.28 15.77 -12.24
CA PHE A 159 -9.83 15.66 -12.29
C PHE A 159 -9.31 15.63 -13.73
N SER A 160 -8.25 16.40 -13.96
CA SER A 160 -7.36 16.31 -15.11
C SER A 160 -5.92 16.47 -14.63
N LEU A 161 -4.96 16.09 -15.47
CA LEU A 161 -3.56 16.33 -15.14
C LEU A 161 -3.23 17.83 -15.05
N SER A 162 -3.96 18.70 -15.75
CA SER A 162 -3.72 20.14 -15.75
C SER A 162 -4.21 20.85 -14.49
N ASN A 163 -5.08 20.23 -13.69
CA ASN A 163 -5.65 20.82 -12.48
C ASN A 163 -5.29 20.05 -11.19
N TYR A 164 -4.28 19.19 -11.23
CA TYR A 164 -3.91 18.32 -10.10
C TYR A 164 -3.59 19.08 -8.81
N THR A 165 -3.11 20.33 -8.89
CA THR A 165 -2.79 21.12 -7.69
C THR A 165 -4.01 21.71 -6.98
N LEU A 166 -5.23 21.56 -7.54
CA LEU A 166 -6.45 22.17 -7.01
C LEU A 166 -7.21 21.31 -5.99
N PHE A 167 -6.74 20.09 -5.70
CA PHE A 167 -7.46 19.13 -4.86
C PHE A 167 -6.70 18.75 -3.59
N VAL A 168 -7.45 18.25 -2.61
CA VAL A 168 -6.92 17.55 -1.44
C VAL A 168 -7.05 16.06 -1.68
N TYR A 169 -5.98 15.32 -1.39
CA TYR A 169 -5.85 13.91 -1.77
C TYR A 169 -5.79 12.99 -0.56
N SER A 170 -6.45 11.85 -0.66
CA SER A 170 -6.20 10.68 0.19
C SER A 170 -4.86 10.02 -0.18
N SER A 171 -4.35 9.15 0.70
CA SER A 171 -3.12 8.39 0.44
C SER A 171 -3.17 7.57 -0.85
N MET A 172 -4.33 6.94 -1.17
CA MET A 172 -4.53 6.21 -2.42
C MET A 172 -4.45 7.14 -3.64
N GLU A 173 -5.02 8.33 -3.56
CA GLU A 173 -4.99 9.29 -4.67
C GLU A 173 -3.59 9.90 -4.85
N VAL A 174 -2.85 10.15 -3.76
CA VAL A 174 -1.42 10.49 -3.84
C VAL A 174 -0.64 9.37 -4.50
N ARG A 175 -0.95 8.10 -4.19
CA ARG A 175 -0.34 6.93 -4.84
C ARG A 175 -0.65 6.84 -6.34
N ILE A 176 -1.85 7.21 -6.76
CA ILE A 176 -2.20 7.34 -8.17
C ILE A 176 -1.39 8.48 -8.82
N LEU A 177 -1.34 9.65 -8.19
CA LEU A 177 -0.66 10.84 -8.71
C LEU A 177 0.87 10.63 -8.85
N MET A 178 1.52 9.97 -7.88
CA MET A 178 2.94 9.62 -8.01
C MET A 178 3.20 8.66 -9.18
N ASN A 179 2.27 7.74 -9.49
CA ASN A 179 2.42 6.86 -10.65
C ASN A 179 2.23 7.61 -11.97
N MET A 180 1.36 8.64 -12.00
CA MET A 180 1.27 9.56 -13.14
C MET A 180 2.59 10.31 -13.34
N ALA A 181 3.18 10.85 -12.26
CA ALA A 181 4.46 11.55 -12.32
C ALA A 181 5.59 10.69 -12.91
N ILE A 182 5.65 9.40 -12.53
CA ILE A 182 6.62 8.44 -13.09
C ILE A 182 6.42 8.20 -14.58
N ILE A 183 5.16 8.17 -15.06
CA ILE A 183 4.87 8.00 -16.50
C ILE A 183 5.23 9.27 -17.27
N LEU A 184 4.92 10.45 -16.73
CA LEU A 184 5.20 11.74 -17.37
C LEU A 184 6.68 12.03 -17.48
N ARG A 185 7.50 11.45 -16.60
CA ARG A 185 8.96 11.44 -16.75
C ARG A 185 9.42 10.99 -18.14
N GLU A 186 8.78 9.95 -18.69
CA GLU A 186 9.14 9.38 -20.00
C GLU A 186 8.60 10.22 -21.17
N LYS A 187 7.56 11.02 -20.93
CA LYS A 187 6.85 11.80 -21.98
C LYS A 187 7.24 13.28 -22.03
N GLU A 188 7.60 13.85 -20.90
CA GLU A 188 7.87 15.28 -20.73
C GLU A 188 9.30 15.52 -20.24
N SER A 189 9.53 15.45 -18.93
CA SER A 189 10.85 15.70 -18.33
C SER A 189 10.97 15.21 -16.88
N TYR A 190 12.21 15.08 -16.40
CA TYR A 190 12.47 14.74 -15.00
C TYR A 190 12.03 15.86 -14.05
N GLU A 191 12.10 17.13 -14.48
CA GLU A 191 11.68 18.30 -13.70
C GLU A 191 10.18 18.23 -13.38
N LYS A 192 9.34 17.89 -14.36
CA LYS A 192 7.90 17.75 -14.12
C LYS A 192 7.58 16.61 -13.17
N CYS A 193 8.29 15.49 -13.32
CA CYS A 193 8.19 14.36 -12.40
C CYS A 193 8.55 14.77 -10.97
N ILE A 194 9.66 15.49 -10.77
CA ILE A 194 10.08 16.01 -9.47
C ILE A 194 9.05 16.97 -8.89
N GLU A 195 8.56 17.94 -9.67
CA GLU A 195 7.52 18.89 -9.26
C GLU A 195 6.30 18.17 -8.68
N MET A 196 5.76 17.19 -9.42
CA MET A 196 4.59 16.43 -8.99
C MET A 196 4.88 15.56 -7.77
N LEU A 197 6.07 14.95 -7.68
CA LEU A 197 6.44 14.14 -6.52
C LEU A 197 6.64 14.98 -5.25
N LEU A 198 7.13 16.21 -5.36
CA LEU A 198 7.20 17.15 -4.24
C LEU A 198 5.81 17.55 -3.77
N PHE A 199 4.90 17.85 -4.70
CA PHE A 199 3.50 18.09 -4.38
C PHE A 199 2.87 16.88 -3.67
N CYS A 200 3.12 15.66 -4.15
CA CYS A 200 2.68 14.44 -3.48
C CYS A 200 3.23 14.32 -2.05
N LEU A 201 4.50 14.69 -1.82
CA LEU A 201 5.10 14.64 -0.49
C LEU A 201 4.43 15.62 0.50
N GLU A 202 4.11 16.83 0.02
CA GLU A 202 3.42 17.87 0.79
C GLU A 202 1.96 17.53 1.08
N ALA A 203 1.29 16.83 0.16
CA ALA A 203 -0.11 16.42 0.29
C ALA A 203 -0.34 15.25 1.27
N LEU A 204 0.73 14.55 1.70
CA LEU A 204 0.62 13.39 2.59
C LEU A 204 0.52 13.81 4.06
N GLU A 205 -0.48 13.28 4.74
CA GLU A 205 -0.60 13.38 6.20
C GLU A 205 0.59 12.68 6.89
N PRO A 206 0.97 13.11 8.12
CA PRO A 206 2.13 12.54 8.82
C PRO A 206 2.07 11.02 9.02
N ASP A 207 0.87 10.45 9.15
CA ASP A 207 0.62 9.02 9.37
C ASP A 207 0.63 8.17 8.08
N ASN A 208 0.72 8.78 6.89
CA ASN A 208 0.84 8.06 5.61
C ASN A 208 2.28 7.60 5.34
N VAL A 209 2.80 6.77 6.25
CA VAL A 209 4.20 6.32 6.26
C VAL A 209 4.59 5.57 4.98
N GLU A 210 3.77 4.63 4.51
CA GLU A 210 4.09 3.81 3.34
C GLU A 210 4.14 4.62 2.05
N GLU A 211 3.16 5.49 1.82
CA GLU A 211 3.15 6.39 0.67
C GLU A 211 4.32 7.37 0.73
N ARG A 212 4.67 7.88 1.92
CA ARG A 212 5.82 8.78 2.10
C ARG A 212 7.13 8.11 1.71
N ILE A 213 7.35 6.87 2.16
CA ILE A 213 8.50 6.05 1.77
C ILE A 213 8.57 5.89 0.23
N ARG A 214 7.44 5.61 -0.43
CA ARG A 214 7.38 5.48 -1.89
C ARG A 214 7.72 6.79 -2.59
N VAL A 215 7.21 7.92 -2.10
CA VAL A 215 7.54 9.25 -2.65
C VAL A 215 9.04 9.54 -2.49
N TYR A 216 9.64 9.25 -1.34
CA TYR A 216 11.07 9.42 -1.13
C TYR A 216 11.92 8.56 -2.07
N TYR A 217 11.55 7.29 -2.26
CA TYR A 217 12.20 6.43 -3.25
C TYR A 217 12.08 7.02 -4.67
N ASN A 218 10.88 7.46 -5.07
CA ASN A 218 10.64 8.01 -6.40
C ASN A 218 11.39 9.33 -6.62
N LEU A 219 11.44 10.23 -5.62
CA LEU A 219 12.22 11.46 -5.66
C LEU A 219 13.70 11.15 -5.79
N SER A 220 14.21 10.23 -4.97
CA SER A 220 15.61 9.80 -5.04
C SER A 220 15.96 9.31 -6.45
N TYR A 221 15.09 8.50 -7.06
CA TYR A 221 15.31 8.03 -8.41
C TYR A 221 15.22 9.14 -9.47
N ALA A 222 14.23 10.04 -9.36
CA ALA A 222 14.08 11.16 -10.29
C ALA A 222 15.28 12.11 -10.27
N TYR A 223 15.78 12.45 -9.08
CA TYR A 223 17.00 13.26 -8.94
C TYR A 223 18.27 12.54 -9.43
N HIS A 224 18.34 11.21 -9.26
CA HIS A 224 19.43 10.42 -9.85
C HIS A 224 19.45 10.54 -11.37
N LEU A 225 18.27 10.44 -12.02
CA LEU A 225 18.15 10.56 -13.47
C LEU A 225 18.48 11.98 -13.95
N ALA A 226 18.14 13.00 -13.15
CA ALA A 226 18.56 14.39 -13.37
C ALA A 226 20.07 14.63 -13.05
N SER A 227 20.82 13.60 -12.64
CA SER A 227 22.23 13.69 -12.23
C SER A 227 22.50 14.64 -11.05
N ILE A 228 21.49 14.88 -10.21
CA ILE A 228 21.58 15.68 -8.99
C ILE A 228 21.75 14.72 -7.79
N TYR A 229 22.95 14.16 -7.68
CA TYR A 229 23.18 13.02 -6.77
C TYR A 229 23.07 13.37 -5.28
N ASP A 230 23.36 14.61 -4.86
CA ASP A 230 23.18 15.04 -3.47
C ASP A 230 21.70 14.99 -3.04
N LYS A 231 20.79 15.43 -3.92
CA LYS A 231 19.34 15.32 -3.68
C LYS A 231 18.86 13.88 -3.74
N ALA A 232 19.41 13.08 -4.66
CA ALA A 232 19.12 11.65 -4.73
C ALA A 232 19.48 10.94 -3.42
N LEU A 233 20.66 11.24 -2.87
CA LEU A 233 21.12 10.72 -1.59
C LEU A 233 20.22 11.19 -0.44
N TYR A 234 19.95 12.50 -0.36
CA TYR A 234 19.08 13.09 0.67
C TYR A 234 17.72 12.37 0.78
N TYR A 235 17.01 12.19 -0.33
CA TYR A 235 15.70 11.53 -0.29
C TYR A 235 15.78 10.03 0.00
N ALA A 236 16.85 9.35 -0.41
CA ALA A 236 17.06 7.96 0.00
C ALA A 236 17.25 7.85 1.53
N GLU A 237 18.00 8.77 2.13
CA GLU A 237 18.25 8.81 3.57
C GLU A 237 17.02 9.17 4.38
N GLU A 238 16.22 10.14 3.92
CA GLU A 238 14.93 10.48 4.55
C GLU A 238 13.96 9.28 4.51
N GLY A 239 13.93 8.54 3.39
CA GLY A 239 13.18 7.30 3.30
C GLY A 239 13.65 6.24 4.29
N ILE A 240 14.96 6.00 4.38
CA ILE A 240 15.56 5.02 5.32
C ILE A 240 15.25 5.40 6.77
N LYS A 241 15.38 6.68 7.11
CA LYS A 241 15.03 7.21 8.43
C LYS A 241 13.56 6.96 8.74
N THR A 242 12.66 7.25 7.79
CA THR A 242 11.23 6.99 7.92
C THR A 242 10.94 5.51 8.17
N CYS A 243 11.58 4.60 7.43
CA CYS A 243 11.48 3.16 7.67
C CYS A 243 11.93 2.77 9.09
N ALA A 244 13.08 3.29 9.54
CA ALA A 244 13.65 2.97 10.84
C ALA A 244 12.78 3.46 12.01
N GLU A 245 12.28 4.69 11.95
CA GLU A 245 11.40 5.28 12.96
C GLU A 245 10.08 4.52 13.09
N ASN A 246 9.57 4.00 11.97
CA ASN A 246 8.29 3.27 11.92
C ASN A 246 8.44 1.73 11.96
N LYS A 247 9.67 1.21 12.10
CA LYS A 247 9.99 -0.23 12.17
C LYS A 247 9.41 -1.03 10.99
N THR A 248 9.45 -0.46 9.79
CA THR A 248 8.97 -1.11 8.56
C THR A 248 10.13 -1.46 7.64
N LEU A 249 10.01 -2.61 6.96
CA LEU A 249 10.95 -3.03 5.91
C LEU A 249 10.47 -2.63 4.51
N ASN A 250 9.21 -2.18 4.39
CA ASN A 250 8.59 -1.83 3.11
C ASN A 250 9.40 -0.72 2.42
N GLY A 251 9.84 -0.98 1.18
CA GLY A 251 10.63 -0.08 0.36
C GLY A 251 12.10 0.09 0.80
N LEU A 252 12.51 -0.52 1.92
CA LEU A 252 13.82 -0.28 2.52
C LEU A 252 14.97 -0.80 1.64
N ALA A 253 14.79 -1.97 1.02
CA ALA A 253 15.75 -2.53 0.07
C ALA A 253 15.99 -1.59 -1.12
N LEU A 254 14.91 -1.05 -1.70
CA LEU A 254 14.95 -0.10 -2.81
C LEU A 254 15.63 1.22 -2.42
N LEU A 255 15.36 1.73 -1.21
CA LEU A 255 15.99 2.95 -0.70
C LEU A 255 17.49 2.77 -0.46
N TYR A 256 17.92 1.66 0.13
CA TYR A 256 19.35 1.35 0.28
C TYR A 256 20.04 1.20 -1.08
N PHE A 257 19.36 0.62 -2.07
CA PHE A 257 19.89 0.57 -3.43
C PHE A 257 20.09 1.98 -4.00
N ARG A 258 19.09 2.86 -3.88
CA ARG A 258 19.22 4.26 -4.32
C ARG A 258 20.33 5.00 -3.58
N LYS A 259 20.43 4.82 -2.25
CA LYS A 259 21.48 5.39 -1.41
C LYS A 259 22.87 4.97 -1.90
N GLY A 260 23.10 3.66 -2.05
CA GLY A 260 24.39 3.13 -2.50
C GLY A 260 24.79 3.64 -3.88
N ILE A 261 23.85 3.74 -4.82
CA ILE A 261 24.13 4.32 -6.14
C ILE A 261 24.47 5.82 -6.06
N ALA A 262 23.76 6.59 -5.23
CA ALA A 262 24.06 8.01 -5.04
C ALA A 262 25.42 8.22 -4.37
N GLU A 263 25.73 7.44 -3.34
CA GLU A 263 27.05 7.42 -2.67
C GLU A 263 28.18 7.10 -3.65
N PHE A 264 28.00 6.09 -4.50
CA PHE A 264 28.96 5.74 -5.54
C PHE A 264 29.22 6.91 -6.50
N LYS A 265 28.15 7.55 -7.00
CA LYS A 265 28.26 8.71 -7.92
C LYS A 265 28.89 9.94 -7.27
N LEU A 266 28.81 10.05 -5.95
CA LEU A 266 29.44 11.10 -5.14
C LEU A 266 30.84 10.72 -4.62
N ASN A 267 31.40 9.57 -5.03
CA ASN A 267 32.68 9.04 -4.57
C ASN A 267 32.76 8.88 -3.03
N ARG A 268 31.66 8.47 -2.39
CA ARG A 268 31.61 8.15 -0.95
C ARG A 268 32.06 6.71 -0.72
N GLU A 269 32.91 6.46 0.26
CA GLU A 269 33.48 5.11 0.51
C GLU A 269 32.45 4.07 0.95
N ASN A 270 31.35 4.49 1.59
CA ASN A 270 30.36 3.58 2.20
C ASN A 270 29.37 2.94 1.21
N TYR A 271 29.47 3.23 -0.09
CA TYR A 271 28.49 2.80 -1.09
C TYR A 271 28.29 1.27 -1.14
N ILE A 272 29.36 0.49 -0.95
CA ILE A 272 29.30 -0.98 -0.95
C ILE A 272 28.41 -1.50 0.19
N ASP A 273 28.53 -0.94 1.39
CA ASP A 273 27.70 -1.34 2.54
C ASP A 273 26.21 -1.07 2.28
N SER A 274 25.88 0.10 1.74
CA SER A 274 24.51 0.44 1.33
C SER A 274 23.97 -0.54 0.27
N LEU A 275 24.77 -0.91 -0.73
CA LEU A 275 24.37 -1.86 -1.77
C LEU A 275 24.20 -3.28 -1.24
N LEU A 276 25.06 -3.74 -0.33
CA LEU A 276 24.92 -5.05 0.31
C LEU A 276 23.68 -5.12 1.20
N LYS A 277 23.36 -4.04 1.92
CA LYS A 277 22.09 -3.94 2.67
C LYS A 277 20.88 -4.09 1.77
N ALA A 278 20.89 -3.46 0.59
CA ALA A 278 19.81 -3.62 -0.39
C ALA A 278 19.61 -5.08 -0.81
N VAL A 279 20.70 -5.80 -1.07
CA VAL A 279 20.66 -7.22 -1.43
C VAL A 279 20.14 -8.09 -0.28
N ASN A 280 20.70 -7.92 0.91
CA ASN A 280 20.31 -8.70 2.09
C ASN A 280 18.85 -8.47 2.47
N LEU A 281 18.37 -7.22 2.39
CA LEU A 281 16.96 -6.90 2.65
C LEU A 281 16.03 -7.52 1.61
N SER A 282 16.43 -7.51 0.33
CA SER A 282 15.65 -8.17 -0.74
C SER A 282 15.52 -9.67 -0.47
N GLU A 283 16.59 -10.32 0.01
CA GLU A 283 16.58 -11.73 0.40
C GLU A 283 15.72 -11.99 1.64
N ILE A 284 15.85 -11.18 2.70
CA ILE A 284 15.06 -11.29 3.93
C ILE A 284 13.57 -11.15 3.63
N CYS A 285 13.19 -10.27 2.71
CA CYS A 285 11.80 -10.08 2.29
C CYS A 285 11.32 -11.11 1.27
N GLY A 286 12.18 -12.01 0.79
CA GLY A 286 11.83 -13.02 -0.23
C GLY A 286 11.69 -12.46 -1.65
N HIS A 287 12.15 -11.25 -1.92
CA HIS A 287 12.04 -10.55 -3.20
C HIS A 287 13.21 -10.91 -4.14
N GLU A 288 13.22 -12.15 -4.62
CA GLU A 288 14.32 -12.67 -5.45
C GLU A 288 14.52 -11.92 -6.78
N LYS A 289 13.43 -11.46 -7.40
CA LYS A 289 13.51 -10.68 -8.65
C LYS A 289 14.15 -9.31 -8.40
N LEU A 290 13.79 -8.64 -7.31
CA LEU A 290 14.42 -7.41 -6.86
C LEU A 290 15.92 -7.61 -6.55
N LYS A 291 16.26 -8.66 -5.78
CA LYS A 291 17.66 -9.02 -5.47
C LYS A 291 18.50 -9.13 -6.74
N LYS A 292 18.03 -9.91 -7.73
CA LYS A 292 18.70 -10.08 -9.02
C LYS A 292 18.82 -8.75 -9.76
N MET A 293 17.76 -7.95 -9.80
CA MET A 293 17.77 -6.64 -10.44
C MET A 293 18.81 -5.69 -9.83
N VAL A 294 18.98 -5.67 -8.50
CA VAL A 294 20.01 -4.88 -7.82
C VAL A 294 21.42 -5.33 -8.23
N ILE A 295 21.72 -6.63 -8.16
CA ILE A 295 23.03 -7.19 -8.49
C ILE A 295 23.36 -6.93 -9.97
N GLU A 296 22.43 -7.22 -10.87
CA GLU A 296 22.63 -7.03 -12.30
C GLU A 296 22.80 -5.55 -12.68
N SER A 297 22.03 -4.66 -12.07
CA SER A 297 22.17 -3.21 -12.28
C SER A 297 23.54 -2.72 -11.85
N CYS A 298 24.01 -3.13 -10.66
CA CYS A 298 25.35 -2.80 -10.16
C CYS A 298 26.43 -3.24 -11.15
N LYS A 299 26.36 -4.49 -11.62
CA LYS A 299 27.35 -5.06 -12.54
C LYS A 299 27.31 -4.40 -13.93
N LYS A 300 26.14 -4.33 -14.56
CA LYS A 300 25.98 -3.90 -15.96
C LYS A 300 26.05 -2.39 -16.16
N ILE A 301 25.48 -1.62 -15.22
CA ILE A 301 25.31 -0.16 -15.37
C ILE A 301 26.44 0.60 -14.66
N TYR A 302 26.87 0.11 -13.49
CA TYR A 302 27.81 0.83 -12.63
C TYR A 302 29.20 0.19 -12.56
N ASN A 303 29.39 -0.98 -13.18
CA ASN A 303 30.63 -1.75 -13.11
C ASN A 303 31.05 -2.07 -11.65
N ILE A 304 30.07 -2.38 -10.80
CA ILE A 304 30.25 -2.76 -9.40
C ILE A 304 29.89 -4.24 -9.27
N ASP A 305 30.88 -5.07 -8.94
CA ASP A 305 30.67 -6.50 -8.73
C ASP A 305 30.46 -6.84 -7.25
N LEU A 306 29.20 -6.94 -6.83
CA LEU A 306 28.80 -7.22 -5.45
C LEU A 306 29.10 -8.66 -5.01
N GLU A 307 29.24 -9.61 -5.95
CA GLU A 307 29.50 -11.03 -5.62
C GLU A 307 30.85 -11.23 -4.93
N ASN A 308 31.80 -10.31 -5.17
CA ASN A 308 33.11 -10.31 -4.53
C ASN A 308 33.05 -9.96 -3.03
N PHE A 309 31.96 -9.34 -2.58
CA PHE A 309 31.81 -8.82 -1.22
C PHE A 309 30.81 -9.62 -0.36
N GLN A 310 30.03 -10.52 -0.96
CA GLN A 310 29.10 -11.40 -0.23
C GLN A 310 29.77 -12.60 0.47
N LYS A 311 31.08 -12.82 0.23
CA LYS A 311 31.86 -13.95 0.77
C LYS A 311 32.66 -13.61 2.04
N LEU A 312 32.46 -12.42 2.61
CA LEU A 312 33.09 -11.94 3.84
C LEU A 312 32.06 -11.85 4.96
#